data_AF-A0A1G6Q4H6-F1
#
_entry.id   AF-A0A1G6Q4H6-F1
#
_cell.length_a   1.000
_cell.length_b   1.000
_cell.length_c   1.000
_cell.angle_alpha   90.00
_cell.angle_beta   90.00
_cell.angle_gamma   90.00
#
_symmetry.space_group_name_H-M   'P 1'
#
loop_
_entity.id
_entity.type
_entity.pdbx_description
1 polymer ?
#
loop_
_entity_poly.entity_id
_entity_poly.type
_entity_poly.pdbx_seq_one_letter_code
_entity_poly.pdbx_strand_id
1 'polypeptide(L)'
;MAAVLATATTIVHFVALLYIGLGGFLAWKWPKTVFVHVFFAAWGVVVNVTSVPCPLTTLENHFRHQQGLGDLPGGFNEHYIIGVLFPEGYIHVVALFALALLIVSYVGAYLLWRKRLMDVMVPAQ
;
A
#
# COMPACT_ATOMS: atom_id res chain seq x y z
N MET A 1 13.99 -23.38 5.64
CA MET A 1 13.74 -22.10 6.34
C MET A 1 13.53 -20.95 5.37
N ALA A 2 14.39 -20.78 4.35
CA ALA A 2 14.27 -19.74 3.33
C ALA A 2 12.89 -19.70 2.64
N ALA A 3 12.28 -20.85 2.34
CA ALA A 3 10.92 -20.92 1.78
C ALA A 3 9.87 -20.24 2.68
N VAL A 4 9.91 -20.50 3.99
CA VAL A 4 8.96 -19.89 4.96
C VAL A 4 9.16 -18.36 5.01
N LEU A 5 10.41 -17.91 4.97
CA LEU A 5 10.74 -16.48 4.96
C LEU A 5 10.27 -15.80 3.67
N ALA A 6 10.47 -16.41 2.50
CA ALA A 6 9.97 -15.90 1.23
C ALA A 6 8.44 -15.77 1.22
N THR A 7 7.73 -16.80 1.71
CA THR A 7 6.26 -16.77 1.85
C THR A 7 5.82 -15.68 2.82
N ALA A 8 6.50 -15.55 3.96
CA ALA A 8 6.19 -14.50 4.94
C ALA A 8 6.41 -13.10 4.34
N THR A 9 7.50 -12.87 3.61
CA THR A 9 7.75 -11.60 2.89
C THR A 9 6.65 -11.30 1.88
N THR A 10 6.23 -12.30 1.11
CA THR A 10 5.12 -12.19 0.15
C THR A 10 3.82 -11.76 0.83
N ILE A 11 3.45 -12.41 1.94
CA ILE A 11 2.26 -12.09 2.73
C ILE A 11 2.35 -10.66 3.28
N VAL A 12 3.50 -10.29 3.86
CA VAL A 12 3.72 -8.93 4.37
C VAL A 12 3.60 -7.91 3.24
N HIS A 13 4.02 -8.25 2.02
CA HIS A 13 3.88 -7.37 0.86
C HIS A 13 2.43 -7.15 0.48
N PHE A 14 1.61 -8.20 0.42
CA PHE A 14 0.17 -8.06 0.22
C PHE A 14 -0.51 -7.26 1.32
N VAL A 15 -0.12 -7.45 2.58
CA VAL A 15 -0.63 -6.64 3.71
C VAL A 15 -0.25 -5.16 3.53
N ALA A 16 0.98 -4.87 3.08
CA ALA A 16 1.40 -3.51 2.79
C ALA A 16 0.56 -2.88 1.67
N LEU A 17 0.26 -3.62 0.59
CA LEU A 17 -0.63 -3.15 -0.48
C LEU A 17 -2.05 -2.86 0.02
N LEU A 18 -2.62 -3.76 0.84
CA LEU A 18 -3.92 -3.53 1.47
C LEU A 18 -3.90 -2.31 2.39
N TYR A 19 -2.81 -2.11 3.14
CA TYR A 19 -2.64 -0.93 4.00
C TYR A 19 -2.47 0.36 3.19
N ILE A 20 -1.82 0.33 2.04
CA ILE A 20 -1.73 1.48 1.11
C ILE A 20 -3.11 1.81 0.54
N GLY A 21 -3.97 0.84 0.26
CA GLY A 21 -5.32 1.09 -0.25
C GLY A 21 -6.31 1.54 0.84
N LEU A 22 -6.25 0.93 2.02
CA LEU A 22 -7.30 1.04 3.05
C LEU A 22 -6.83 1.77 4.33
N GLY A 23 -5.53 1.97 4.51
CA GLY A 23 -4.96 2.55 5.73
C GLY A 23 -5.39 3.99 6.01
N GLY A 24 -5.78 4.76 4.98
CA GLY A 24 -6.26 6.12 5.15
C GLY A 24 -7.58 6.20 5.90
N PHE A 25 -8.43 5.17 5.83
CA PHE A 25 -9.65 5.07 6.62
C PHE A 25 -9.36 4.84 8.11
N LEU A 26 -8.20 4.26 8.44
CA LEU A 26 -7.76 4.10 9.83
C LEU A 26 -7.51 5.46 10.49
N ALA A 27 -7.11 6.48 9.72
CA ALA A 27 -6.94 7.85 10.19
C ALA A 27 -8.25 8.50 10.67
N TRP A 28 -9.41 7.98 10.24
CA TRP A 28 -10.72 8.50 10.66
C TRP A 28 -10.97 8.24 12.14
N LYS A 29 -10.57 7.07 12.64
CA LYS A 29 -10.60 6.76 14.07
C LYS A 29 -9.35 7.27 14.78
N TRP A 30 -8.17 6.99 14.22
CA TRP A 30 -6.88 7.27 14.86
C TRP A 30 -6.04 8.23 14.01
N PRO A 31 -6.19 9.56 14.18
CA PRO A 31 -5.63 10.56 13.27
C PRO A 31 -4.11 10.48 13.13
N LYS A 32 -3.39 10.04 14.17
CA LYS A 32 -1.93 9.85 14.12
C LYS A 32 -1.48 8.82 13.06
N THR A 33 -2.33 7.88 12.68
CA THR A 33 -2.01 6.87 11.66
C THR A 33 -1.88 7.46 10.26
N VAL A 34 -2.36 8.69 10.02
CA VAL A 34 -2.26 9.37 8.72
C VAL A 34 -0.80 9.51 8.27
N PHE A 35 0.13 9.79 9.20
CA PHE A 35 1.54 9.97 8.86
C PHE A 35 2.17 8.68 8.35
N VAL A 36 1.87 7.55 9.01
CA VAL A 36 2.33 6.23 8.58
C VAL A 36 1.73 5.88 7.22
N HIS A 37 0.43 6.12 7.04
CA HIS A 37 -0.23 5.86 5.78
C HIS A 37 0.33 6.70 4.63
N VAL A 38 0.56 8.01 4.84
CA VAL A 38 1.19 8.91 3.85
C VAL A 38 2.58 8.39 3.46
N PHE A 39 3.40 7.95 4.41
CA PHE A 39 4.71 7.37 4.11
C PHE A 39 4.59 6.16 3.18
N PHE A 40 3.72 5.20 3.52
CA PHE A 40 3.50 4.01 2.71
C PHE A 40 2.91 4.33 1.32
N ALA A 41 1.96 5.25 1.23
CA ALA A 41 1.37 5.67 -0.03
C ALA A 41 2.40 6.37 -0.93
N ALA A 42 3.20 7.29 -0.36
CA ALA A 42 4.29 7.94 -1.08
C ALA A 42 5.34 6.95 -1.56
N TRP A 43 5.71 5.98 -0.71
CA TRP A 43 6.62 4.89 -1.10
C TRP A 43 6.04 4.07 -2.25
N GLY A 44 4.74 3.73 -2.18
CA GLY A 44 4.00 3.06 -3.25
C GLY A 44 4.07 3.81 -4.59
N VAL A 45 3.94 5.15 -4.57
CA VAL A 45 4.11 5.98 -5.77
C VAL A 45 5.55 5.92 -6.30
N VAL A 46 6.55 6.06 -5.42
CA VAL A 46 7.96 6.03 -5.81
C VAL A 46 8.31 4.71 -6.50
N VAL A 47 7.93 3.56 -5.94
CA VAL A 47 8.28 2.26 -6.54
C VAL A 47 7.54 1.96 -7.85
N ASN A 48 6.42 2.63 -8.13
CA ASN A 48 5.68 2.46 -9.39
C ASN A 48 6.11 3.47 -10.47
N VAL A 49 6.59 4.66 -10.08
CA VAL A 49 6.98 5.73 -11.02
C VAL A 49 8.48 5.70 -11.33
N THR A 50 9.29 5.16 -10.41
CA THR A 50 10.75 5.05 -10.57
C THR A 50 11.17 3.60 -10.78
N SER A 51 12.40 3.38 -11.25
CA SER A 51 13.00 2.06 -11.36
C SER A 51 13.54 1.51 -10.04
N VAL A 52 13.20 2.14 -8.90
CA VAL A 52 13.67 1.68 -7.58
C VAL A 52 12.90 0.42 -7.18
N PRO A 53 13.59 -0.70 -6.91
CA PRO A 53 12.91 -1.91 -6.49
C PRO A 53 12.27 -1.73 -5.12
N CYS A 54 11.09 -2.29 -4.92
CA CYS A 54 10.46 -2.34 -3.61
C CYS A 54 11.33 -3.16 -2.65
N PRO A 55 11.63 -2.68 -1.42
CA PRO A 55 12.50 -3.37 -0.47
C PRO A 55 11.95 -4.76 -0.11
N LEU A 56 10.63 -4.94 -0.15
CA LEU A 56 10.00 -6.24 0.07
C LEU A 56 10.25 -7.20 -1.11
N THR A 57 10.25 -6.71 -2.35
CA THR A 57 10.62 -7.52 -3.52
C THR A 57 12.09 -7.93 -3.46
N THR A 58 12.98 -7.00 -3.08
CA THR A 58 14.41 -7.30 -2.89
C THR A 58 14.61 -8.36 -1.81
N LEU A 59 13.87 -8.26 -0.70
CA LEU A 59 13.92 -9.23 0.38
C LEU A 59 13.37 -10.60 -0.03
N GLU A 60 12.28 -10.64 -0.80
CA GLU A 60 11.73 -11.89 -1.34
C GLU A 60 12.73 -12.55 -2.30
N ASN A 61 13.30 -11.77 -3.24
CA ASN A 61 14.34 -12.25 -4.15
C ASN A 61 15.54 -12.81 -3.37
N HIS A 62 15.96 -12.16 -2.29
CA HIS A 62 17.04 -12.67 -1.45
C HIS A 62 16.74 -14.08 -0.91
N PHE A 63 15.54 -14.32 -0.40
CA PHE A 63 15.14 -15.65 0.08
C PHE A 63 14.89 -16.65 -1.06
N ARG A 64 14.50 -16.18 -2.25
CA ARG A 64 14.40 -17.02 -3.46
C ARG A 64 15.78 -17.51 -3.90
N HIS A 65 16.80 -16.65 -3.93
CA HIS A 65 18.18 -17.02 -4.24
C HIS A 65 18.72 -18.09 -3.30
N GLN A 66 18.40 -18.00 -2.01
CA GLN A 66 18.76 -19.04 -1.02
C GLN A 66 18.13 -20.41 -1.29
N GLN A 67 17.07 -20.46 -2.12
CA GLN A 67 16.41 -21.69 -2.55
C GLN A 67 16.87 -22.16 -3.93
N GLY A 68 17.87 -21.50 -4.53
CA GLY A 68 18.30 -21.75 -5.91
C GLY A 68 17.30 -21.22 -6.95
N LEU A 69 16.33 -20.41 -6.53
CA LEU A 69 15.43 -19.69 -7.43
C LEU A 69 16.04 -18.34 -7.80
N GLY A 70 15.86 -17.88 -9.03
CA GLY A 70 16.24 -16.53 -9.42
C GLY A 70 15.28 -15.45 -8.91
N ASP A 71 15.55 -14.21 -9.31
CA ASP A 71 14.67 -13.07 -9.09
C ASP A 71 13.27 -13.32 -9.65
N LEU A 72 12.28 -12.65 -9.08
CA LEU A 72 10.93 -12.57 -9.64
C LEU A 72 10.99 -11.96 -11.05
N PRO A 73 10.54 -12.68 -12.09
CA PRO A 73 10.51 -12.16 -13.45
C PRO A 73 9.55 -10.96 -13.52
N GLY A 74 10.06 -9.80 -13.96
CA GLY A 74 9.29 -8.56 -14.01
C GLY A 74 8.99 -7.91 -12.64
N GLY A 75 9.41 -8.52 -11.54
CA GLY A 75 9.15 -8.03 -10.18
C GLY A 75 7.81 -8.50 -9.59
N PHE A 76 7.46 -7.97 -8.41
CA PHE A 76 6.32 -8.47 -7.63
C PHE A 76 4.97 -8.25 -8.32
N ASN A 77 4.72 -7.06 -8.85
CA ASN A 77 3.44 -6.74 -9.49
C ASN A 77 3.23 -7.59 -10.76
N GLU A 78 4.25 -7.73 -11.59
CA GLU A 78 4.20 -8.54 -12.81
C GLU A 78 3.98 -10.02 -12.48
N HIS A 79 4.65 -10.52 -11.45
CA HIS A 79 4.59 -11.94 -11.11
C HIS A 79 3.30 -12.35 -10.39
N TYR A 80 2.76 -11.49 -9.52
CA TYR A 80 1.63 -11.85 -8.67
C TYR A 80 0.34 -11.12 -9.00
N ILE A 81 0.37 -9.92 -9.57
CA ILE A 81 -0.84 -9.08 -9.70
C ILE A 81 -1.30 -9.05 -11.16
N ILE A 82 -0.41 -8.67 -12.06
CA ILE A 82 -0.68 -8.43 -13.48
C ILE A 82 -0.85 -9.79 -14.17
N GLY A 83 -1.94 -9.98 -14.90
CA GLY A 83 -2.26 -11.24 -15.58
C GLY A 83 -2.75 -12.38 -14.66
N VAL A 84 -2.51 -12.28 -13.35
CA VAL A 84 -2.91 -13.30 -12.35
C VAL A 84 -4.15 -12.87 -11.56
N LEU A 85 -4.08 -11.74 -10.85
CA LEU A 85 -5.24 -11.19 -10.11
C LEU A 85 -6.08 -10.26 -10.99
N PHE A 86 -5.43 -9.44 -11.81
CA PHE A 86 -6.09 -8.47 -12.68
C PHE A 86 -5.62 -8.68 -14.12
N PRO A 87 -6.54 -8.77 -15.09
CA PRO A 87 -6.12 -8.84 -16.50
C PRO A 87 -5.32 -7.58 -16.87
N GLU A 88 -4.31 -7.72 -17.73
CA GLU A 88 -3.38 -6.63 -18.08
C GLU A 88 -4.09 -5.34 -18.50
N GLY A 89 -5.18 -5.44 -19.26
CA GLY A 89 -5.98 -4.30 -19.71
C GLY A 89 -6.66 -3.50 -18.59
N TYR A 90 -6.73 -4.03 -17.36
CA TYR A 90 -7.41 -3.40 -16.22
C TYR A 90 -6.45 -2.70 -15.25
N ILE A 91 -5.13 -2.76 -15.44
CA ILE A 91 -4.18 -2.17 -14.49
C ILE A 91 -4.39 -0.66 -14.34
N HIS A 92 -4.69 0.05 -15.42
CA HIS A 92 -5.05 1.47 -15.36
C HIS A 92 -6.32 1.73 -14.55
N VAL A 93 -7.32 0.85 -14.67
CA VAL A 93 -8.57 0.95 -13.89
C VAL A 93 -8.31 0.69 -12.41
N VAL A 94 -7.48 -0.31 -12.08
CA VAL A 94 -7.08 -0.61 -10.69
C VAL A 94 -6.31 0.57 -10.08
N ALA A 95 -5.39 1.18 -10.83
CA ALA A 95 -4.65 2.35 -10.39
C ALA A 95 -5.57 3.56 -10.14
N LEU A 96 -6.51 3.83 -11.04
CA LEU A 96 -7.51 4.89 -10.85
C LEU A 96 -8.40 4.64 -9.64
N PHE A 97 -8.83 3.38 -9.43
CA PHE A 97 -9.62 3.00 -8.27
C PHE A 97 -8.83 3.17 -6.96
N ALA A 98 -7.57 2.76 -6.93
CA ALA A 98 -6.69 2.96 -5.78
C ALA A 98 -6.46 4.45 -5.48
N LEU A 99 -6.28 5.27 -6.52
CA LEU A 99 -6.18 6.72 -6.37
C LEU A 99 -7.47 7.33 -5.83
N ALA A 100 -8.63 6.90 -6.34
CA ALA A 100 -9.93 7.35 -5.84
C ALA A 100 -10.12 6.99 -4.36
N LEU A 101 -9.74 5.77 -3.95
CA LEU A 101 -9.76 5.36 -2.55
C LEU A 101 -8.86 6.24 -1.68
N LEU A 102 -7.63 6.52 -2.13
CA LEU A 102 -6.72 7.42 -1.42
C LEU A 102 -7.33 8.81 -1.22
N ILE A 103 -7.88 9.42 -2.28
CA ILE A 103 -8.51 10.74 -2.23
C ILE A 103 -9.69 10.73 -1.24
N VAL A 104 -10.60 9.77 -1.36
CA VAL A 104 -11.76 9.65 -0.46
C VAL A 104 -11.31 9.50 1.00
N SER A 105 -10.28 8.68 1.24
CA SER A 105 -9.76 8.45 2.58
C SER A 105 -9.21 9.73 3.22
N TYR A 106 -8.41 10.52 2.47
CA TYR A 106 -7.84 11.77 2.97
C TYR A 106 -8.87 12.88 3.13
N VAL A 107 -9.80 13.03 2.17
CA VAL A 107 -10.89 14.00 2.28
C VAL A 107 -11.74 13.69 3.51
N GLY A 108 -12.12 12.42 3.71
CA GLY A 108 -12.86 12.00 4.89
C GLY A 108 -12.11 12.28 6.20
N ALA A 109 -10.81 11.98 6.25
CA ALA A 109 -9.98 12.24 7.42
C ALA A 109 -9.92 13.74 7.75
N TYR A 110 -9.73 14.58 6.72
CA TYR A 110 -9.70 16.04 6.86
C TYR A 110 -11.04 16.61 7.35
N LEU A 111 -12.16 16.16 6.77
CA LEU A 111 -13.49 16.60 7.20
C LEU A 111 -13.80 16.21 8.64
N LEU A 112 -13.44 14.99 9.06
CA LEU A 112 -13.62 14.54 10.45
C LEU A 112 -12.72 15.32 11.43
N TRP A 113 -11.48 15.61 11.04
CA TRP A 113 -10.59 16.42 11.85
C TRP A 113 -11.12 17.85 12.03
N ARG A 114 -11.62 18.48 10.95
CA ARG A 114 -12.26 19.80 11.02
C ARG A 114 -13.48 19.82 11.94
N LYS A 115 -14.36 18.80 11.87
CA LYS A 115 -15.51 18.69 12.77
C LYS A 115 -15.08 18.67 14.24
N ARG A 116 -14.10 17.82 14.58
CA ARG A 116 -13.56 17.73 15.95
C ARG A 116 -12.96 19.05 16.45
N LEU A 117 -12.30 19.81 15.59
CA LEU A 117 -11.76 21.13 15.95
C LEU A 117 -12.89 22.15 16.22
N MET A 118 -13.92 22.16 15.37
CA MET A 118 -15.08 23.05 15.55
C MET A 118 -15.83 22.73 16.85
N ASP A 119 -16.04 21.45 17.17
CA ASP A 119 -16.72 21.01 18.41
C ASP A 119 -15.97 21.48 19.67
N VAL A 120 -14.65 21.59 19.61
CA VAL A 120 -13.81 22.09 20.72
C VAL A 120 -13.86 23.62 20.84
N MET A 121 -13.91 24.33 19.70
CA MET A 121 -13.86 25.80 19.66
C MET A 121 -15.23 26.44 19.90
N VAL A 122 -16.31 25.74 19.56
CA VAL A 122 -17.71 26.17 19.75
C VAL A 122 -18.44 25.06 20.50
N PRO A 123 -18.32 24.99 21.85
CA PRO A 123 -19.11 24.03 22.60
C PRO A 123 -20.60 24.35 22.39
N ALA A 124 -21.37 23.34 22.00
CA ALA A 124 -22.83 23.45 21.90
C ALA A 124 -23.39 23.89 23.26
N GLN A 125 -24.21 24.94 23.25
CA GLN A 125 -24.83 25.52 24.44
C GLN A 125 -26.00 24.65 24.93
#